data_AF-A0A4Q1TAR9-F1
#
_entry.id   AF-A0A4Q1TAR9-F1
#
_cell.length_a   1.000
_cell.length_b   1.000
_cell.length_c   1.000
_cell.angle_alpha   90.00
_cell.angle_beta   90.00
_cell.angle_gamma   90.00
#
_symmetry.space_group_name_H-M   'P 1'
#
loop_
_entity.id
_entity.type
_entity.pdbx_description
1 polymer ?
#
loop_
_entity_poly.entity_id
_entity_poly.type
_entity_poly.pdbx_seq_one_letter_code
_entity_poly.pdbx_strand_id
1 'polypeptide(L)'
;MKSEKFLTRQKRPFSSEQLIAIDLLSNPKNSGMTLEEIAQKCNVSRRTLYEWRVSDDYFIEEVKRQATIKAGMHTAEIYDILLQEIRKKPTAKMIEVFLRSQNLLNHDTAVGVQVNVNDRSQEAIEAEIERITLELEEADRNYERAQRRQDKKTVIDVDLGDEDDE
;
A
#
# COMPACT_ATOMS: atom_id res chain seq x y z
N MET A 1 3.75 -9.28 -14.49
CA MET A 1 3.83 -8.78 -13.11
C MET A 1 3.50 -7.30 -13.10
N LYS A 2 2.26 -6.93 -12.74
CA LYS A 2 1.95 -5.55 -12.37
C LYS A 2 2.52 -5.37 -10.97
N SER A 3 3.52 -4.51 -10.82
CA SER A 3 4.07 -4.20 -9.51
C SER A 3 2.95 -3.64 -8.65
N GLU A 4 2.56 -4.39 -7.64
CA GLU A 4 1.87 -3.87 -6.47
C GLU A 4 2.81 -2.86 -5.83
N LYS A 5 2.67 -1.60 -6.25
CA LYS A 5 3.08 -0.46 -5.45
C LYS A 5 2.19 -0.52 -4.21
N PHE A 6 2.61 -1.27 -3.21
CA PHE A 6 2.21 -0.98 -1.84
C PHE A 6 2.60 0.48 -1.64
N LEU A 7 1.62 1.39 -1.69
CA LEU A 7 1.80 2.79 -1.34
C LEU A 7 2.31 2.81 0.09
N THR A 8 3.64 2.80 0.25
CA THR A 8 4.27 3.48 1.37
C THR A 8 3.75 4.90 1.27
N ARG A 9 2.72 5.19 2.07
CA ARG A 9 2.08 6.50 2.20
C ARG A 9 3.18 7.49 2.54
N GLN A 10 3.80 8.07 1.50
CA GLN A 10 4.81 9.10 1.64
C GLN A 10 4.12 10.25 2.35
N LYS A 11 4.29 10.34 3.68
CA LYS A 11 3.75 11.42 4.51
C LYS A 11 4.57 12.67 4.24
N ARG A 12 4.46 13.23 3.04
CA ARG A 12 4.93 14.60 2.81
C ARG A 12 3.94 15.56 3.49
N PRO A 13 4.41 16.58 4.20
CA PRO A 13 3.52 17.57 4.78
C PRO A 13 2.82 18.35 3.65
N PHE A 14 1.52 18.61 3.80
CA PHE A 14 0.78 19.53 2.93
C PHE A 14 1.09 20.97 3.31
N SER A 15 1.13 21.86 2.31
CA SER A 15 1.19 23.30 2.58
C SER A 15 -0.13 23.80 3.20
N SER A 16 -0.10 24.99 3.82
CA SER A 16 -1.30 25.61 4.40
C SER A 16 -2.41 25.79 3.36
N GLU A 17 -2.03 26.23 2.15
CA GLU A 17 -2.93 26.46 1.02
C GLU A 17 -3.56 25.14 0.54
N GLN A 18 -2.76 24.07 0.50
CA GLN A 18 -3.25 22.74 0.16
C GLN A 18 -4.23 22.21 1.20
N LEU A 19 -3.98 22.42 2.50
CA LEU A 19 -4.90 22.00 3.57
C LEU A 19 -6.24 22.72 3.47
N ILE A 20 -6.24 24.02 3.19
CA ILE A 20 -7.48 24.79 2.98
C ILE A 20 -8.22 24.27 1.74
N ALA A 21 -7.49 24.04 0.64
CA ALA A 21 -8.08 23.49 -0.59
C ALA A 21 -8.68 22.10 -0.36
N ILE A 22 -7.99 21.23 0.40
CA ILE A 22 -8.46 19.89 0.77
C ILE A 22 -9.77 19.97 1.57
N ASP A 23 -9.84 20.86 2.56
CA ASP A 23 -11.04 21.01 3.36
C ASP A 23 -12.24 21.47 2.52
N LEU A 24 -12.05 22.46 1.63
CA LEU A 24 -13.09 22.98 0.76
C LEU A 24 -13.54 21.95 -0.29
N LEU A 25 -12.61 21.26 -0.94
CA LEU A 25 -12.89 20.27 -1.99
C LEU A 25 -13.46 18.96 -1.44
N SER A 26 -13.23 18.64 -0.16
CA SER A 26 -13.81 17.46 0.47
C SER A 26 -15.27 17.63 0.87
N ASN A 27 -15.80 18.86 0.83
CA ASN A 27 -17.21 19.12 1.11
C ASN A 27 -18.09 18.85 -0.12
N PRO A 28 -19.37 18.48 0.07
CA PRO A 28 -20.32 18.32 -1.03
C PRO A 28 -20.38 19.57 -1.92
N LYS A 29 -20.33 19.37 -3.24
CA LYS A 29 -20.33 20.46 -4.24
C LYS A 29 -19.25 21.53 -4.00
N ASN A 30 -18.10 21.15 -3.43
CA ASN A 30 -17.01 22.05 -3.04
C ASN A 30 -17.48 23.22 -2.15
N SER A 31 -18.36 22.94 -1.18
CA SER A 31 -19.00 23.96 -0.34
C SER A 31 -19.82 25.01 -1.13
N GLY A 32 -20.24 24.69 -2.35
CA GLY A 32 -20.95 25.62 -3.23
C GLY A 32 -20.04 26.61 -3.97
N MET A 33 -18.72 26.48 -3.85
CA MET A 33 -17.75 27.38 -4.47
C MET A 33 -17.27 26.85 -5.83
N THR A 34 -16.99 27.79 -6.73
CA THR A 34 -16.29 27.52 -7.98
C THR A 34 -14.80 27.26 -7.71
N LEU A 35 -14.13 26.60 -8.66
CA LEU A 35 -12.68 26.38 -8.56
C LEU A 35 -11.88 27.70 -8.55
N GLU A 36 -12.42 28.76 -9.16
CA GLU A 36 -11.80 30.08 -9.14
C GLU A 36 -11.84 30.70 -7.73
N GLU A 37 -12.99 30.66 -7.08
CA GLU A 37 -13.17 31.16 -5.71
C GLU A 37 -12.34 30.36 -4.71
N ILE A 38 -12.24 29.04 -4.90
CA ILE A 38 -11.39 28.18 -4.05
C ILE A 38 -9.92 28.55 -4.24
N ALA A 39 -9.46 28.75 -5.48
CA ALA A 39 -8.09 29.16 -5.76
C ALA A 39 -7.77 30.52 -5.13
N GLN A 40 -8.69 31.49 -5.24
CA GLN A 40 -8.58 32.80 -4.60
C GLN A 40 -8.52 32.69 -3.07
N LYS A 41 -9.36 31.86 -2.47
CA LYS A 41 -9.41 31.64 -1.02
C LYS A 41 -8.16 30.94 -0.48
N CYS A 42 -7.56 30.07 -1.29
CA CYS A 42 -6.30 29.40 -0.97
C CYS A 42 -5.07 30.25 -1.36
N ASN A 43 -5.25 31.45 -1.92
CA ASN A 43 -4.20 32.32 -2.42
C ASN A 43 -3.25 31.65 -3.44
N VAL A 44 -3.82 30.86 -4.36
CA VAL A 44 -3.08 30.19 -5.44
C VAL A 44 -3.72 30.47 -6.79
N SER A 45 -2.96 30.23 -7.87
CA SER A 45 -3.52 30.32 -9.21
C SER A 45 -4.51 29.17 -9.47
N ARG A 46 -5.55 29.42 -10.26
CA ARG A 46 -6.48 28.38 -10.73
C ARG A 46 -5.74 27.21 -11.39
N ARG A 47 -4.67 27.51 -12.12
CA ARG A 47 -3.82 26.50 -12.77
C ARG A 47 -3.15 25.58 -11.73
N THR A 48 -2.60 26.15 -10.67
CA THR A 48 -1.99 25.38 -9.57
C THR A 48 -3.00 24.45 -8.91
N LEU A 49 -4.21 24.95 -8.61
CA LEU A 49 -5.29 24.12 -8.05
C LEU A 49 -5.70 22.99 -9.00
N TYR A 50 -5.73 23.27 -10.31
CA TYR A 50 -6.02 22.27 -11.33
C TYR A 50 -4.93 21.18 -11.38
N GLU A 51 -3.66 21.57 -11.37
CA GLU A 51 -2.52 20.64 -11.37
C GLU A 51 -2.55 19.72 -10.14
N TRP A 52 -2.86 20.23 -8.95
CA TRP A 52 -3.04 19.40 -7.76
C TRP A 52 -4.18 18.38 -7.89
N ARG A 53 -5.28 18.75 -8.54
CA ARG A 53 -6.44 17.87 -8.69
C ARG A 53 -6.25 16.77 -9.75
N VAL A 54 -5.29 16.92 -10.65
CA VAL A 54 -5.11 16.03 -11.80
C VAL A 54 -3.82 15.22 -11.70
N SER A 55 -2.74 15.85 -11.26
CA SER A 55 -1.39 15.29 -11.35
C SER A 55 -0.80 14.90 -10.00
N ASP A 56 -1.40 15.35 -8.89
CA ASP A 56 -0.89 15.13 -7.55
C ASP A 56 -1.70 14.04 -6.84
N ASP A 57 -1.29 12.78 -7.05
CA ASP A 57 -1.96 11.61 -6.46
C ASP A 57 -2.10 11.72 -4.94
N TYR A 58 -1.09 12.27 -4.25
CA TYR A 58 -1.12 12.44 -2.80
C TYR A 58 -2.19 13.42 -2.34
N PHE A 59 -2.33 14.55 -3.06
CA PHE A 59 -3.39 15.52 -2.82
C PHE A 59 -4.77 14.91 -3.07
N ILE A 60 -4.93 14.20 -4.20
CA ILE A 60 -6.19 13.56 -4.59
C ILE A 60 -6.63 12.53 -3.54
N GLU A 61 -5.71 11.71 -3.05
CA GLU A 61 -5.98 10.72 -2.02
C GLU A 61 -6.41 11.36 -0.70
N GLU A 62 -5.77 12.44 -0.29
CA GLU A 62 -6.13 13.11 0.96
C GLU A 62 -7.50 13.80 0.86
N VAL A 63 -7.83 14.43 -0.27
CA VAL A 63 -9.19 14.96 -0.53
C VAL A 63 -10.23 13.85 -0.40
N LYS A 64 -9.99 12.69 -1.04
CA LYS A 64 -10.89 11.53 -0.95
C LYS A 64 -11.03 11.04 0.49
N ARG A 65 -9.91 10.92 1.21
CA ARG A 65 -9.88 10.48 2.61
C ARG A 65 -10.71 11.40 3.51
N GLN A 66 -10.52 12.72 3.37
CA GLN A 66 -11.28 13.71 4.13
C GLN A 66 -12.77 13.67 3.79
N ALA A 67 -13.11 13.52 2.50
CA ALA A 67 -14.49 13.36 2.07
C ALA A 67 -15.14 12.10 2.68
N THR A 68 -14.41 10.97 2.72
CA THR A 68 -14.89 9.73 3.35
C THR A 68 -15.09 9.90 4.85
N ILE A 69 -14.19 10.59 5.55
CA ILE A 69 -14.33 10.85 6.98
C ILE A 69 -15.56 11.72 7.27
N LYS A 70 -15.72 12.82 6.52
CA LYS A 70 -16.89 13.70 6.63
C LYS A 70 -18.18 12.92 6.36
N ALA A 71 -18.23 12.11 5.31
CA ALA A 71 -19.37 11.23 5.04
C ALA A 71 -19.63 10.24 6.19
N GLY A 72 -18.57 9.69 6.77
CA GLY A 72 -18.62 8.83 7.97
C GLY A 72 -19.28 9.49 9.17
N MET A 73 -19.07 10.80 9.36
CA MET A 73 -19.69 11.56 10.46
C MET A 73 -21.21 11.68 10.31
N HIS A 74 -21.72 11.66 9.08
CA HIS A 74 -23.15 11.73 8.78
C HIS A 74 -23.82 10.34 8.65
N THR A 75 -23.13 9.26 9.01
CA THR A 75 -23.67 7.89 8.88
C THR A 75 -25.00 7.68 9.60
N ALA A 76 -25.14 8.25 10.80
CA ALA A 76 -26.39 8.19 11.56
C ALA A 76 -27.56 8.87 10.80
N GLU A 77 -27.33 10.09 10.29
CA GLU A 77 -28.34 10.84 9.51
C GLU A 77 -28.72 10.09 8.22
N ILE A 78 -27.73 9.50 7.55
CA ILE A 78 -27.96 8.68 6.35
C ILE A 78 -28.83 7.47 6.69
N TYR A 79 -28.58 6.80 7.82
CA TYR A 79 -29.41 5.69 8.29
C TYR A 79 -30.84 6.13 8.65
N ASP A 80 -31.00 7.28 9.29
CA ASP A 80 -32.33 7.82 9.61
C ASP A 80 -33.13 8.09 8.33
N ILE A 81 -32.52 8.73 7.33
CA ILE A 81 -33.16 8.98 6.03
C ILE A 81 -33.51 7.65 5.34
N LEU A 82 -32.57 6.70 5.31
CA LEU A 82 -32.80 5.40 4.70
C LEU A 82 -33.96 4.65 5.37
N LEU A 83 -34.01 4.65 6.70
CA LEU A 83 -35.09 4.01 7.46
C LEU A 83 -36.45 4.71 7.24
N GLN A 84 -36.46 6.03 7.15
CA GLN A 84 -37.68 6.78 6.82
C GLN A 84 -38.21 6.41 5.42
N GLU A 85 -37.34 6.30 4.43
CA GLU A 85 -37.73 5.91 3.07
C GLU A 85 -38.18 4.45 2.99
N ILE A 86 -37.53 3.54 3.72
CA ILE A 86 -37.98 2.15 3.86
C ILE A 86 -39.40 2.10 4.46
N ARG A 87 -39.71 2.93 5.47
CA ARG A 87 -41.06 3.01 6.05
C ARG A 87 -42.10 3.56 5.10
N LYS A 88 -41.75 4.55 4.27
CA LYS A 88 -42.68 5.17 3.29
C LYS A 88 -42.96 4.24 2.11
N LYS A 89 -41.90 3.71 1.49
CA LYS A 89 -41.99 2.87 0.29
C LYS A 89 -40.83 1.86 0.28
N PRO A 90 -41.00 0.70 0.91
CA PRO A 90 -39.93 -0.28 1.02
C PRO A 90 -39.59 -0.81 -0.37
N THR A 91 -38.31 -0.73 -0.72
CA THR A 91 -37.74 -1.38 -1.90
C THR A 91 -36.79 -2.47 -1.42
N ALA A 92 -36.82 -3.66 -2.04
CA ALA A 92 -35.95 -4.78 -1.65
C ALA A 92 -34.47 -4.38 -1.56
N LYS A 93 -34.02 -3.50 -2.47
CA LYS A 93 -32.64 -3.00 -2.47
C LYS A 93 -32.28 -2.18 -1.24
N MET A 94 -33.20 -1.35 -0.73
CA MET A 94 -32.95 -0.54 0.46
C MET A 94 -32.77 -1.42 1.70
N ILE A 95 -33.61 -2.45 1.82
CA ILE A 95 -33.54 -3.45 2.89
C ILE A 95 -32.23 -4.25 2.77
N GLU A 96 -31.88 -4.70 1.57
CA GLU A 96 -30.63 -5.40 1.30
C GLU A 96 -29.40 -4.55 1.68
N VAL A 97 -29.35 -3.28 1.28
CA VAL A 97 -28.25 -2.35 1.60
C VAL A 97 -28.16 -2.12 3.10
N PHE A 98 -29.29 -1.92 3.79
CA PHE A 98 -29.33 -1.77 5.23
C PHE A 98 -28.78 -3.01 5.95
N LEU A 99 -29.27 -4.21 5.62
CA LEU A 99 -28.82 -5.47 6.23
C LEU A 99 -27.34 -5.78 5.92
N ARG A 100 -26.89 -5.51 4.70
CA ARG A 100 -25.47 -5.65 4.33
C ARG A 100 -24.59 -4.70 5.14
N SER A 101 -25.02 -3.45 5.35
CA SER A 101 -24.26 -2.47 6.15
C SER A 101 -24.07 -2.90 7.61
N GLN A 102 -24.99 -3.72 8.14
CA GLN A 102 -24.94 -4.26 9.50
C GLN A 102 -24.22 -5.63 9.56
N ASN A 103 -23.62 -6.08 8.44
CA ASN A 103 -23.02 -7.41 8.30
C ASN A 103 -24.00 -8.56 8.58
N LEU A 104 -25.30 -8.34 8.38
CA LEU A 104 -26.33 -9.38 8.53
C LEU A 104 -26.53 -10.19 7.24
N LEU A 105 -26.03 -9.69 6.11
CA LEU A 105 -26.11 -10.33 4.81
C LEU A 105 -24.69 -10.53 4.27
N ASN A 106 -24.09 -11.68 4.58
CA ASN A 106 -22.78 -12.04 4.02
C ASN A 106 -22.94 -12.48 2.57
N HIS A 107 -21.99 -12.08 1.72
CA HIS A 107 -21.84 -12.67 0.40
C HIS A 107 -20.95 -13.90 0.59
N ASP A 108 -21.50 -15.10 0.41
CA ASP A 108 -20.67 -16.31 0.34
C ASP A 108 -19.83 -16.21 -0.94
N THR A 109 -18.64 -15.63 -0.84
CA THR A 109 -17.64 -15.73 -1.88
C THR A 109 -16.83 -16.99 -1.58
N ALA A 110 -17.27 -18.12 -2.11
CA ALA A 110 -16.42 -19.29 -2.22
C ALA A 110 -15.25 -18.93 -3.15
N VAL A 111 -14.12 -18.51 -2.56
CA VAL A 111 -12.88 -18.29 -3.30
C VAL A 111 -12.33 -19.66 -3.67
N GLY A 112 -12.69 -20.13 -4.86
CA GLY A 112 -12.03 -21.27 -5.47
C GLY A 112 -10.58 -20.90 -5.74
N VAL A 113 -9.66 -21.35 -4.89
CA VAL A 113 -8.23 -21.25 -5.16
C VAL A 113 -7.96 -22.16 -6.36
N GLN A 114 -7.86 -21.58 -7.56
CA GLN A 114 -7.29 -22.28 -8.70
C GLN A 114 -5.79 -22.42 -8.45
N VAL A 115 -5.41 -23.45 -7.69
CA VAL A 115 -4.03 -23.88 -7.61
C VAL A 115 -3.68 -24.43 -8.98
N ASN A 116 -2.78 -23.76 -9.70
CA ASN A 116 -2.18 -24.32 -10.89
C ASN A 116 -1.31 -25.50 -10.44
N VAL A 117 -1.84 -26.72 -10.54
CA VAL A 117 -1.24 -27.97 -10.02
C VAL A 117 0.14 -28.25 -10.64
N ASN A 118 0.46 -27.62 -11.77
CA ASN A 118 1.74 -27.81 -12.45
C ASN A 118 2.93 -27.18 -11.71
N ASP A 119 2.72 -26.20 -10.83
CA ASP A 119 3.81 -25.49 -10.11
C ASP A 119 4.16 -26.14 -8.75
N ARG A 120 3.45 -27.23 -8.38
CA ARG A 120 3.64 -27.98 -7.13
C ARG A 120 3.61 -29.49 -7.35
N SER A 121 4.00 -29.97 -8.54
CA SER A 121 4.23 -31.41 -8.67
C SER A 121 5.37 -31.80 -7.72
N GLN A 122 5.24 -32.97 -7.09
CA GLN A 122 6.27 -33.49 -6.19
C GLN A 122 7.63 -33.57 -6.90
N GLU A 123 7.61 -33.92 -8.18
CA GLU A 123 8.78 -33.97 -9.07
C GLU A 123 9.45 -32.61 -9.25
N ALA A 124 8.68 -31.52 -9.42
CA ALA A 124 9.25 -30.17 -9.55
C ALA A 124 9.88 -29.68 -8.24
N ILE A 125 9.28 -30.05 -7.10
CA ILE A 125 9.81 -29.72 -5.77
C ILE A 125 11.09 -30.51 -5.49
N GLU A 126 11.13 -31.79 -5.83
CA GLU A 126 12.32 -32.63 -5.66
C GLU A 126 13.50 -32.14 -6.51
N ALA A 127 13.25 -31.78 -7.78
CA ALA A 127 14.28 -31.21 -8.65
C ALA A 127 14.81 -29.86 -8.13
N GLU A 128 13.94 -29.04 -7.54
CA GLU A 128 14.32 -27.77 -6.92
C GLU A 128 15.20 -27.97 -5.68
N ILE A 129 14.84 -28.93 -4.82
CA ILE A 129 15.61 -29.28 -3.62
C ILE A 129 17.00 -29.82 -4.01
N GLU A 130 17.07 -30.67 -5.03
CA GLU A 130 18.34 -31.21 -5.53
C GLU A 130 19.26 -30.10 -6.06
N ARG A 131 18.70 -29.13 -6.79
CA ARG A 131 19.50 -27.98 -7.25
C ARG A 131 20.02 -27.14 -6.08
N ILE A 132 19.18 -26.83 -5.10
CA ILE A 132 19.55 -25.99 -3.95
C ILE A 132 20.59 -26.70 -3.07
N THR A 133 20.47 -28.01 -2.88
CA THR A 133 21.45 -28.79 -2.10
C THR A 133 22.82 -28.79 -2.77
N LEU A 134 22.88 -28.92 -4.09
CA LEU A 134 24.14 -28.85 -4.84
C LEU A 134 24.78 -27.46 -4.77
N GLU A 135 23.98 -26.39 -4.87
CA GLU A 135 24.45 -25.01 -4.71
C GLU A 135 25.02 -24.74 -3.31
N LEU A 136 24.36 -25.25 -2.26
CA LEU A 136 24.84 -25.15 -0.88
C LEU A 136 26.18 -25.88 -0.68
N GLU A 137 26.31 -27.10 -1.21
CA GLU A 137 27.58 -27.83 -1.13
C GLU A 137 28.72 -27.09 -1.85
N GLU A 138 28.44 -26.46 -2.99
CA GLU A 138 29.43 -25.65 -3.69
C GLU A 138 29.83 -24.41 -2.89
N ALA A 139 28.87 -23.77 -2.23
CA ALA A 139 29.12 -22.64 -1.34
C ALA A 139 30.00 -23.04 -0.15
N ASP A 140 29.71 -24.19 0.49
CA ASP A 140 30.50 -24.71 1.62
C ASP A 140 31.94 -25.03 1.20
N ARG A 141 32.12 -25.71 0.05
CA ARG A 141 33.45 -25.99 -0.51
C ARG A 141 34.22 -24.70 -0.82
N ASN A 142 33.54 -23.67 -1.32
CA ASN A 142 34.17 -22.39 -1.60
C ASN A 142 34.54 -21.63 -0.32
N TYR A 143 33.72 -21.73 0.72
CA TYR A 143 33.99 -21.18 2.04
C TYR A 143 35.24 -21.82 2.68
N GLU A 144 35.34 -23.14 2.67
CA GLU A 144 36.52 -23.85 3.19
C GLU A 144 37.80 -23.49 2.41
N ARG A 145 37.70 -23.35 1.09
CA ARG A 145 38.83 -22.91 0.25
C ARG A 145 39.26 -21.49 0.58
N ALA A 146 38.32 -20.60 0.89
CA ALA A 146 38.61 -19.23 1.28
C ALA A 146 39.28 -19.15 2.66
N GLN A 147 38.80 -19.94 3.64
CA GLN A 147 39.43 -20.03 4.96
C GLN A 147 40.87 -20.56 4.88
N ARG A 148 41.11 -21.66 4.16
CA ARG A 148 42.46 -22.20 3.96
C ARG A 148 43.43 -21.22 3.29
N ARG A 149 42.91 -20.32 2.44
CA ARG A 149 43.70 -19.24 1.81
C ARG A 149 44.02 -18.11 2.79
N GLN A 150 43.10 -17.77 3.69
CA GLN A 150 43.36 -16.80 4.75
C GLN A 150 44.35 -17.37 5.78
N ASP A 151 44.16 -18.60 6.24
CA ASP A 151 45.04 -19.25 7.22
C ASP A 151 46.48 -19.35 6.71
N LYS A 152 46.68 -19.73 5.43
CA LYS A 152 48.02 -19.74 4.80
C LYS A 152 48.65 -18.36 4.69
N LYS A 153 47.86 -17.30 4.52
CA LYS A 153 48.38 -15.93 4.44
C LYS A 153 48.85 -15.45 5.82
N THR A 154 48.09 -15.74 6.88
CA THR A 154 48.50 -15.46 8.27
C THR A 154 49.74 -16.25 8.71
N VAL A 155 49.94 -17.49 8.23
CA VAL A 155 51.15 -18.27 8.59
C VAL A 155 52.40 -17.72 7.90
N ILE A 156 52.29 -17.18 6.68
CA ILE A 156 53.43 -16.61 5.94
C ILE A 156 53.81 -15.22 6.50
N ASP A 157 52.84 -14.44 6.99
CA ASP A 157 53.09 -13.11 7.56
C ASP A 157 53.62 -13.15 9.01
N VAL A 158 53.58 -14.30 9.71
CA VAL A 158 54.11 -14.46 11.09
C VAL A 158 55.60 -14.88 11.11
N ASP A 159 56.13 -15.44 10.01
CA ASP A 159 57.48 -16.03 9.95
C ASP A 159 58.55 -15.09 9.36
N LEU A 160 58.24 -13.78 9.25
CA LEU A 160 59.15 -12.73 8.76
C LEU A 160 59.22 -11.51 9.70
N GLY A 161 59.02 -11.72 11.00
CA GLY A 161 59.14 -10.69 12.03
C GLY A 161 60.10 -11.09 13.14
N ASP A 162 61.34 -10.62 13.01
CA ASP A 162 62.21 -10.14 14.09
C ASP A 162 62.84 -11.17 15.06
N GLU A 163 64.01 -11.71 14.67
CA GLU A 163 65.15 -11.92 15.59
C GLU A 163 66.40 -11.27 14.97
N ASP A 164 66.49 -9.95 15.07
CA ASP A 164 67.75 -9.21 15.08
C ASP A 164 67.66 -8.19 16.25
N ASP A 165 68.78 -8.01 16.94
CA ASP A 165 69.07 -7.07 18.04
C ASP A 165 68.91 -7.58 19.50
N GLU A 166 69.94 -8.28 19.99
CA GLU A 166 70.88 -7.78 21.04
C GLU A 166 72.08 -8.72 21.28
#